data_AF-A0A151IPD3-F1
#
_entry.id   AF-A0A151IPD3-F1
#
_cell.length_a   1.000
_cell.length_b   1.000
_cell.length_c   1.000
_cell.angle_alpha   90.00
_cell.angle_beta   90.00
_cell.angle_gamma   90.00
#
_symmetry.space_group_name_H-M   'P 1'
#
loop_
_entity.id
_entity.type
_entity.pdbx_description
1 polymer ?
#
loop_
_entity_poly.entity_id
_entity_poly.type
_entity_poly.pdbx_seq_one_letter_code
_entity_poly.pdbx_strand_id
1 'polypeptide(L)'
;MDLKARTIIISTVSDKQLEYIGECKTAVEMINKFDKMYSTKSTALQIICRTKIEEIKLKNYNTVEEFFVEFEKSINDFKAAGGKLDEAEKMRYILRALPSSYSYIGNFIDVIPEEQRTVDYIKSKIKEKNLSNTELEKKSNVSTFTTKTKPKCHICGKTGHYKKDC
;
A
#
# COMPACT_ATOMS: atom_id res chain seq x y z
N MET A 1 -23.72 -28.04 -17.59
CA MET A 1 -23.11 -26.83 -16.96
C MET A 1 -22.80 -25.77 -18.02
N ASP A 2 -22.12 -26.12 -19.11
CA ASP A 2 -21.75 -25.18 -20.18
C ASP A 2 -22.95 -24.44 -20.82
N LEU A 3 -24.04 -25.15 -21.17
CA LEU A 3 -25.24 -24.52 -21.74
C LEU A 3 -25.79 -23.39 -20.85
N LYS A 4 -25.86 -23.62 -19.53
CA LYS A 4 -26.33 -22.61 -18.57
C LYS A 4 -25.41 -21.39 -18.56
N ALA A 5 -24.09 -21.60 -18.59
CA ALA A 5 -23.10 -20.52 -18.63
C ALA A 5 -23.21 -19.72 -19.94
N ARG A 6 -23.38 -20.38 -21.08
CA ARG A 6 -23.58 -19.71 -22.39
C ARG A 6 -24.84 -18.86 -22.39
N THR A 7 -25.96 -19.37 -21.88
CA THR A 7 -27.21 -18.61 -21.78
C THR A 7 -27.05 -17.36 -20.92
N ILE A 8 -26.37 -17.49 -19.78
CA ILE A 8 -26.08 -16.34 -18.91
C ILE A 8 -25.25 -15.31 -19.68
N ILE A 9 -24.12 -15.72 -20.28
CA ILE A 9 -23.23 -14.80 -21.04
C ILE A 9 -24.03 -14.06 -22.12
N ILE A 10 -24.77 -14.78 -22.97
CA ILE A 10 -25.58 -14.22 -24.07
C ILE A 10 -26.58 -13.19 -23.54
N SER A 11 -27.25 -13.49 -22.42
CA SER A 11 -28.27 -12.59 -21.84
C SER A 11 -27.70 -11.36 -21.13
N THR A 12 -26.40 -11.34 -20.83
CA THR A 12 -25.74 -10.28 -20.05
C THR A 12 -24.95 -9.28 -20.90
N VAL A 13 -24.66 -9.63 -22.16
CA VAL A 13 -23.85 -8.80 -23.05
C VAL A 13 -24.73 -7.98 -24.00
N SER A 14 -24.20 -6.88 -24.51
CA SER A 14 -24.90 -6.06 -25.52
C SER A 14 -24.99 -6.74 -26.89
N ASP A 15 -25.93 -6.30 -27.74
CA ASP A 15 -26.06 -6.80 -29.12
C ASP A 15 -24.76 -6.68 -29.92
N LYS A 16 -24.03 -5.57 -29.75
CA LYS A 16 -22.70 -5.38 -30.35
C LYS A 16 -21.70 -6.43 -29.86
N GLN A 17 -21.77 -6.84 -28.60
CA GLN A 17 -20.90 -7.85 -28.03
C GLN A 17 -21.28 -9.27 -28.49
N LEU A 18 -22.57 -9.52 -28.75
CA LEU A 18 -23.08 -10.79 -29.28
C LEU A 18 -22.51 -11.11 -30.67
N GLU A 19 -22.32 -10.10 -31.52
CA GLU A 19 -21.71 -10.27 -32.85
C GLU A 19 -20.33 -10.95 -32.78
N TYR A 20 -19.55 -10.68 -31.72
CA TYR A 20 -18.23 -11.29 -31.57
C TYR A 20 -18.28 -12.76 -31.12
N ILE A 21 -19.30 -13.16 -30.36
CA ILE A 21 -19.35 -14.49 -29.72
C ILE A 21 -20.38 -15.44 -30.35
N GLY A 22 -21.09 -15.01 -31.40
CA GLY A 22 -22.16 -15.79 -32.05
C GLY A 22 -21.71 -17.15 -32.60
N GLU A 23 -20.44 -17.27 -33.03
CA GLU A 23 -19.86 -18.51 -33.56
C GLU A 23 -19.22 -19.41 -32.48
N CYS A 24 -19.11 -18.94 -31.24
CA CYS A 24 -18.49 -19.69 -30.15
C CYS A 24 -19.39 -20.85 -29.69
N LYS A 25 -18.80 -22.04 -29.57
CA LYS A 25 -19.52 -23.29 -29.26
C LYS A 25 -19.59 -23.57 -27.76
N THR A 26 -18.65 -23.01 -26.99
CA THR A 26 -18.54 -23.23 -25.54
C THR A 26 -18.53 -21.90 -24.78
N ALA A 27 -18.94 -21.91 -23.51
CA ALA A 27 -18.87 -20.70 -22.67
C ALA A 27 -17.42 -20.20 -22.53
N VAL A 28 -16.46 -21.12 -22.46
CA VAL A 28 -15.03 -20.81 -22.38
C VAL A 28 -14.53 -20.06 -23.62
N GLU A 29 -14.95 -20.48 -24.81
CA GLU A 29 -14.62 -19.76 -26.05
C GLU A 29 -15.17 -18.33 -26.06
N MET A 30 -16.41 -18.13 -25.58
CA MET A 30 -17.05 -16.81 -25.50
C MET A 30 -16.26 -15.87 -24.58
N ILE A 31 -15.92 -16.33 -23.37
CA ILE A 31 -15.14 -15.56 -22.41
C ILE A 31 -13.73 -15.28 -22.94
N ASN A 32 -13.04 -16.28 -23.51
CA ASN A 32 -11.70 -16.09 -24.08
C ASN A 32 -11.68 -15.07 -25.22
N LYS A 33 -12.76 -14.98 -26.01
CA LYS A 33 -12.87 -13.99 -27.10
C LYS A 33 -13.02 -12.58 -26.54
N PHE A 34 -13.82 -12.40 -25.50
CA PHE A 34 -13.89 -11.12 -24.77
C PHE A 34 -12.58 -10.79 -24.07
N ASP A 35 -11.95 -11.75 -23.41
CA ASP A 35 -10.63 -11.57 -22.79
C ASP A 35 -9.61 -11.12 -23.82
N LYS A 36 -9.61 -11.64 -25.04
CA LYS A 36 -8.70 -11.21 -26.09
C LYS A 36 -9.04 -9.82 -26.62
N MET A 37 -10.32 -9.51 -26.79
CA MET A 37 -10.80 -8.25 -27.34
C MET A 37 -10.59 -7.07 -26.36
N TYR A 38 -10.77 -7.34 -25.07
CA TYR A 38 -10.67 -6.34 -24.01
C TYR A 38 -9.38 -6.45 -23.18
N SER A 39 -8.53 -7.46 -23.39
CA SER A 39 -7.20 -7.51 -22.78
C SER A 39 -6.35 -6.35 -23.28
N THR A 40 -5.91 -5.53 -22.34
CA THR A 40 -4.84 -4.55 -22.51
C THR A 40 -3.47 -5.19 -22.30
N LYS A 41 -3.30 -6.47 -22.64
CA LYS A 41 -2.05 -7.19 -22.44
C LYS A 41 -1.07 -6.84 -23.56
N SER A 42 -0.05 -6.05 -23.25
CA SER A 42 1.03 -5.75 -24.19
C SER A 42 2.36 -5.58 -23.48
N THR A 43 3.45 -5.89 -24.17
CA THR A 43 4.81 -5.69 -23.65
C THR A 43 5.06 -4.24 -23.26
N ALA A 44 4.58 -3.28 -24.06
CA ALA A 44 4.72 -1.86 -23.75
C ALA A 44 4.01 -1.47 -22.45
N LEU A 45 2.79 -1.98 -22.23
CA LEU A 45 2.05 -1.73 -20.97
C LEU A 45 2.70 -2.41 -19.78
N GLN A 46 3.25 -3.62 -19.96
CA GLN A 46 4.03 -4.28 -18.90
C GLN A 46 5.24 -3.44 -18.50
N ILE A 47 5.98 -2.88 -19.47
CA ILE A 47 7.11 -1.98 -19.20
C ILE A 47 6.63 -0.75 -18.42
N ILE A 48 5.59 -0.07 -18.88
CA ILE A 48 5.06 1.13 -18.23
C ILE A 48 4.60 0.83 -16.79
N CYS A 49 3.85 -0.24 -16.58
CA CYS A 49 3.38 -0.65 -15.25
C CYS A 49 4.55 -1.05 -14.34
N ARG A 50 5.57 -1.73 -14.87
CA ARG A 50 6.78 -2.09 -14.12
C ARG A 50 7.55 -0.84 -13.68
N THR A 51 7.72 0.13 -14.57
CA THR A 51 8.33 1.43 -14.23
C THR A 51 7.57 2.11 -13.10
N LYS A 52 6.23 2.16 -13.17
CA LYS A 52 5.41 2.72 -12.09
C LYS A 52 5.65 2.05 -10.74
N ILE A 53 5.71 0.71 -10.70
CA ILE A 53 6.01 -0.04 -9.46
C ILE A 53 7.39 0.37 -8.91
N GLU A 54 8.39 0.56 -9.75
CA GLU A 54 9.76 0.92 -9.35
C GLU A 54 9.89 2.36 -8.80
N GLU A 55 9.02 3.25 -9.29
CA GLU A 55 8.91 4.66 -8.89
C GLU A 55 8.14 4.86 -7.58
N ILE A 56 7.36 3.88 -7.15
CA ILE A 56 6.70 3.92 -5.84
C ILE A 56 7.75 4.06 -4.73
N LYS A 57 7.52 5.06 -3.88
CA LYS A 57 8.31 5.33 -2.67
C LYS A 57 7.37 5.70 -1.54
N LEU A 58 7.57 5.13 -0.34
CA LEU A 58 6.75 5.43 0.84
C LEU A 58 6.73 6.93 1.18
N LYS A 59 7.84 7.65 0.93
CA LYS A 59 7.95 9.10 1.16
C LYS A 59 7.00 9.96 0.29
N ASN A 60 6.42 9.39 -0.77
CA ASN A 60 5.53 10.11 -1.68
C ASN A 60 4.07 10.14 -1.20
N TYR A 61 3.77 9.50 -0.06
CA TYR A 61 2.41 9.34 0.48
C TYR A 61 2.33 9.91 1.89
N ASN A 62 1.13 10.35 2.30
CA ASN A 62 0.92 10.94 3.63
C ASN A 62 0.79 9.85 4.69
N THR A 63 0.21 8.71 4.33
CA THR A 63 0.00 7.57 5.24
C THR A 63 0.57 6.28 4.67
N VAL A 64 0.87 5.34 5.57
CA VAL A 64 1.32 3.99 5.20
C VAL A 64 0.20 3.23 4.47
N GLU A 65 -1.05 3.49 4.84
CA GLU A 65 -2.24 2.90 4.22
C GLU A 65 -2.39 3.33 2.75
N GLU A 66 -2.26 4.63 2.46
CA GLU A 66 -2.26 5.15 1.07
C GLU A 66 -1.16 4.50 0.23
N PHE A 67 0.04 4.39 0.80
CA PHE A 67 1.17 3.71 0.17
C PHE A 67 0.84 2.25 -0.19
N PHE A 68 0.25 1.48 0.74
CA PHE A 68 -0.09 0.08 0.48
C PHE A 68 -1.17 -0.07 -0.59
N VAL A 69 -2.17 0.81 -0.60
CA VAL A 69 -3.22 0.80 -1.62
C VAL A 69 -2.62 1.04 -3.00
N GLU A 70 -1.78 2.07 -3.16
CA GLU A 70 -1.18 2.38 -4.46
C GLU A 70 -0.16 1.32 -4.91
N PHE A 71 0.57 0.72 -3.96
CA PHE A 71 1.45 -0.42 -4.23
C PHE A 71 0.67 -1.62 -4.77
N GLU A 72 -0.38 -2.07 -4.10
CA GLU A 72 -1.20 -3.21 -4.58
C GLU A 72 -1.89 -2.90 -5.91
N LYS A 73 -2.39 -1.68 -6.08
CA LYS A 73 -2.97 -1.23 -7.34
C LYS A 73 -1.97 -1.33 -8.49
N SER A 74 -0.75 -0.82 -8.32
CA SER A 74 0.29 -0.89 -9.35
C SER A 74 0.70 -2.32 -9.69
N ILE A 75 0.73 -3.21 -8.70
CA ILE A 75 0.97 -4.64 -8.90
C ILE A 75 -0.16 -5.29 -9.70
N ASN A 76 -1.42 -4.94 -9.40
CA ASN A 76 -2.58 -5.45 -10.12
C ASN A 76 -2.62 -4.93 -11.56
N ASP A 77 -2.27 -3.66 -11.80
CA ASP A 77 -2.17 -3.08 -13.14
C ASP A 77 -1.09 -3.82 -13.97
N PHE A 78 0.06 -4.14 -13.38
CA PHE A 78 1.10 -4.94 -14.03
C PHE A 78 0.62 -6.35 -14.40
N LYS A 79 -0.10 -7.01 -13.48
CA LYS A 79 -0.70 -8.34 -13.74
C LYS A 79 -1.77 -8.26 -14.84
N ALA A 80 -2.60 -7.22 -14.84
CA ALA A 80 -3.61 -6.98 -15.87
C ALA A 80 -2.98 -6.75 -17.26
N ALA A 81 -1.82 -6.09 -17.32
CA ALA A 81 -1.01 -5.95 -18.53
C ALA A 81 -0.37 -7.27 -19.01
N GLY A 82 -0.55 -8.38 -18.28
CA GLY A 82 -0.01 -9.70 -18.59
C GLY A 82 1.35 -9.98 -17.95
N GLY A 83 1.80 -9.11 -17.04
CA GLY A 83 3.00 -9.32 -16.25
C GLY A 83 2.85 -10.48 -15.27
N LYS A 84 3.91 -11.26 -15.10
CA LYS A 84 4.04 -12.27 -14.05
C LYS A 84 4.94 -11.73 -12.97
N LEU A 85 4.56 -11.96 -11.73
CA LEU A 85 5.25 -11.48 -10.54
C LEU A 85 5.17 -12.58 -9.48
N ASP A 86 6.32 -13.06 -9.04
CA ASP A 86 6.41 -13.95 -7.89
C ASP A 86 6.50 -13.16 -6.58
N GLU A 87 6.38 -13.88 -5.45
CA GLU A 87 6.39 -13.25 -4.12
C GLU A 87 7.75 -12.58 -3.83
N ALA A 88 8.86 -13.17 -4.30
CA ALA A 88 10.20 -12.63 -4.09
C ALA A 88 10.39 -11.30 -4.84
N GLU A 89 9.92 -11.20 -6.08
CA GLU A 89 9.93 -9.98 -6.88
C GLU A 89 9.02 -8.92 -6.24
N LYS A 90 7.85 -9.31 -5.73
CA LYS A 90 6.96 -8.40 -4.99
C LYS A 90 7.61 -7.86 -3.73
N MET A 91 8.30 -8.72 -2.96
CA MET A 91 9.09 -8.32 -1.78
C MET A 91 10.20 -7.36 -2.14
N ARG A 92 10.94 -7.63 -3.22
CA ARG A 92 11.99 -6.74 -3.72
C ARG A 92 11.43 -5.34 -4.02
N TYR A 93 10.25 -5.25 -4.65
CA TYR A 93 9.65 -3.97 -4.97
C TYR A 93 9.24 -3.16 -3.74
N ILE A 94 8.56 -3.79 -2.76
CA ILE A 94 8.15 -3.07 -1.56
C ILE A 94 9.37 -2.62 -0.74
N LEU A 95 10.42 -3.45 -0.61
CA LEU A 95 11.66 -3.07 0.09
C LEU A 95 12.37 -1.90 -0.59
N ARG A 96 12.45 -1.90 -1.93
CA ARG A 96 13.01 -0.80 -2.74
C ARG A 96 12.19 0.49 -2.61
N ALA A 97 10.93 0.40 -2.20
CA ALA A 97 10.07 1.57 -1.99
C ALA A 97 10.30 2.23 -0.62
N LEU A 98 10.98 1.57 0.32
CA LEU A 98 11.17 2.09 1.67
C LEU A 98 12.35 3.06 1.78
N PRO A 99 12.25 4.11 2.62
CA PRO A 99 13.37 4.98 2.93
C PRO A 99 14.35 4.28 3.88
N SER A 100 15.55 4.86 4.01
CA SER A 100 16.64 4.31 4.84
C SER A 100 16.26 4.07 6.30
N SER A 101 15.27 4.80 6.84
CA SER A 101 14.77 4.59 8.20
C SER A 101 14.15 3.20 8.41
N TYR A 102 13.79 2.47 7.35
CA TYR A 102 13.24 1.11 7.39
C TYR A 102 14.26 0.05 6.93
N SER A 103 15.54 0.40 6.74
CA SER A 103 16.56 -0.51 6.21
C SER A 103 16.69 -1.83 7.00
N TYR A 104 16.43 -1.79 8.30
CA TYR A 104 16.45 -2.97 9.16
C TYR A 104 15.48 -4.08 8.70
N ILE A 105 14.38 -3.73 8.03
CA ILE A 105 13.40 -4.71 7.55
C ILE A 105 14.05 -5.63 6.51
N GLY A 106 14.85 -5.08 5.60
CA GLY A 106 15.59 -5.87 4.61
C GLY A 106 16.59 -6.82 5.27
N ASN A 107 17.32 -6.35 6.27
CA ASN A 107 18.29 -7.18 7.00
C ASN A 107 17.62 -8.33 7.77
N PHE A 108 16.37 -8.15 8.21
CA PHE A 108 15.63 -9.18 8.96
C PHE A 108 15.09 -10.31 8.09
N ILE A 109 14.95 -10.10 6.77
CA ILE A 109 14.37 -11.10 5.87
C ILE A 109 15.23 -12.36 5.79
N ASP A 110 16.56 -12.22 5.82
CA ASP A 110 17.46 -13.39 5.77
C ASP A 110 17.45 -14.19 7.08
N VAL A 111 17.02 -13.58 8.18
CA VAL A 111 17.02 -14.19 9.52
C VAL A 111 15.73 -14.95 9.80
N ILE A 112 14.62 -14.61 9.12
CA ILE A 112 13.34 -15.31 9.30
C ILE A 112 13.24 -16.56 8.42
N PRO A 113 12.46 -17.57 8.88
CA PRO A 113 12.17 -18.77 8.09
C PRO A 113 11.58 -18.43 6.72
N GLU A 114 11.87 -19.24 5.72
CA GLU A 114 11.47 -18.99 4.33
C GLU A 114 9.95 -18.89 4.17
N GLU A 115 9.20 -19.70 4.92
CA GLU A 115 7.74 -19.69 4.95
C GLU A 115 7.13 -18.38 5.48
N GLN A 116 7.91 -17.56 6.20
CA GLN A 116 7.48 -16.27 6.71
C GLN A 116 7.88 -15.08 5.80
N ARG A 117 8.71 -15.33 4.78
CA ARG A 117 9.19 -14.31 3.83
C ARG A 117 8.08 -13.94 2.85
N THR A 118 7.19 -13.09 3.32
CA THR A 118 6.01 -12.64 2.58
C THR A 118 5.92 -11.12 2.58
N VAL A 119 5.23 -10.57 1.59
CA VAL A 119 4.94 -9.14 1.53
C VAL A 119 4.11 -8.68 2.73
N ASP A 120 3.22 -9.54 3.24
CA ASP A 120 2.37 -9.21 4.38
C ASP A 120 3.18 -9.07 5.68
N TYR A 121 4.21 -9.89 5.87
CA TYR A 121 5.17 -9.71 6.97
C TYR A 121 5.88 -8.35 6.86
N ILE A 122 6.35 -7.98 5.68
CA ILE A 122 7.00 -6.67 5.44
C ILE A 122 6.03 -5.53 5.76
N LYS A 123 4.77 -5.61 5.29
CA LYS A 123 3.73 -4.61 5.61
C LYS A 123 3.49 -4.48 7.10
N SER A 124 3.46 -5.60 7.82
CA SER A 124 3.32 -5.62 9.29
C SER A 124 4.46 -4.84 9.95
N LYS A 125 5.72 -5.10 9.56
CA LYS A 125 6.89 -4.38 10.09
C LYS A 125 6.92 -2.89 9.77
N ILE A 126 6.43 -2.50 8.59
CA ILE A 126 6.28 -1.08 8.23
C ILE A 126 5.26 -0.40 9.17
N LYS A 127 4.10 -1.03 9.42
CA LYS A 127 3.08 -0.51 10.33
C LYS A 127 3.59 -0.38 11.77
N GLU A 128 4.28 -1.40 12.29
CA GLU A 128 4.88 -1.39 13.63
C GLU A 128 5.78 -0.16 13.81
N LYS A 129 6.69 0.09 12.85
CA LYS A 129 7.59 1.25 12.90
C LYS A 129 6.84 2.58 12.83
N ASN A 130 5.84 2.67 11.96
CA ASN A 130 5.07 3.89 11.77
C ASN A 130 4.31 4.28 13.04
N LEU A 131 3.69 3.31 13.73
CA LEU A 131 3.03 3.52 15.02
C LEU A 131 4.02 4.05 16.07
N SER A 132 5.20 3.43 16.21
CA SER A 132 6.22 3.90 17.16
C SER A 132 6.68 5.34 16.87
N ASN A 133 6.84 5.72 15.60
CA ASN A 133 7.16 7.09 15.23
C ASN A 133 6.04 8.08 15.59
N THR A 134 4.79 7.75 15.30
CA THR A 134 3.64 8.59 15.65
C THR A 134 3.49 8.75 17.17
N GLU A 135 3.77 7.71 17.95
CA GLU A 135 3.78 7.79 19.42
C GLU A 135 4.90 8.71 19.95
N LEU A 136 6.09 8.64 19.35
CA LEU A 136 7.21 9.52 19.69
C LEU A 136 6.93 10.98 19.32
N GLU A 137 6.34 11.23 18.15
CA GLU A 137 5.90 12.56 17.71
C GLU A 137 4.78 13.11 18.59
N LYS A 138 3.81 12.27 18.99
CA LYS A 138 2.78 12.69 19.97
C LYS A 138 3.39 13.04 21.31
N LYS A 139 4.36 12.28 21.82
CA LYS A 139 5.06 12.59 23.09
C LYS A 139 5.88 13.88 23.01
N SER A 140 6.42 14.21 21.85
CA SER A 140 7.20 15.45 21.65
C SER A 140 6.31 16.66 21.33
N ASN A 141 5.11 16.45 20.77
CA ASN A 141 4.10 17.49 20.53
C ASN A 141 3.15 17.73 21.71
N VAL A 142 3.18 16.88 22.75
CA VAL A 142 2.71 17.27 24.09
C VAL A 142 3.73 18.27 24.60
N SER A 143 3.55 19.52 24.19
CA SER A 143 4.03 20.67 24.93
C SER A 143 3.65 20.41 26.38
N THR A 144 4.66 20.18 27.22
CA THR A 144 4.50 20.30 28.66
C THR A 144 3.76 21.61 28.86
N PHE A 145 2.47 21.53 29.19
CA PHE A 145 1.84 22.57 29.98
C PHE A 145 2.61 22.54 31.30
N THR A 146 3.79 23.16 31.31
CA THR A 146 4.30 23.77 32.51
C THR A 146 3.23 24.78 32.85
N THR A 147 2.30 24.40 33.73
CA THR A 147 1.61 25.37 34.56
C THR A 147 2.75 26.22 35.12
N LYS A 148 2.93 27.44 34.59
CA LYS A 148 3.89 28.39 35.14
C LYS A 148 3.44 28.64 36.57
N THR A 149 3.93 27.83 37.50
CA THR A 149 3.72 28.01 38.92
C THR A 149 4.37 29.33 39.23
N LYS A 150 3.55 30.37 39.38
CA LYS A 150 4.02 31.71 39.72
C LYS A 150 4.89 31.57 40.98
N PRO A 151 6.14 32.05 40.97
CA PRO A 151 7.01 31.91 42.12
C PRO A 151 6.32 32.54 43.34
N LYS A 152 6.35 31.81 44.46
CA LYS A 152 5.79 32.27 45.73
C LYS A 152 6.89 33.01 46.49
N CYS A 153 6.63 34.27 46.87
CA CYS A 153 7.59 35.06 47.62
C CYS A 153 7.81 34.45 49.01
N HIS A 154 9.08 34.22 49.37
CA HIS A 154 9.46 33.65 50.67
C HIS A 154 9.38 34.64 51.85
N ILE A 155 9.12 35.93 51.59
CA ILE A 155 8.87 36.92 52.65
C ILE A 155 7.37 37.05 52.92
N CYS A 156 6.59 37.43 51.90
CA CYS A 156 5.17 37.77 52.10
C CYS A 156 4.20 36.63 51.76
N GLY A 157 4.68 35.52 51.20
CA GLY A 157 3.87 34.36 50.84
C GLY A 157 2.96 34.55 49.61
N LYS A 158 2.93 35.74 48.99
CA LYS A 158 2.12 36.02 47.80
C LYS A 158 2.80 35.49 46.53
N THR A 159 2.02 35.03 45.57
CA THR A 159 2.51 34.50 44.28
C THR A 159 2.64 35.61 43.25
N GLY A 160 3.70 35.57 42.42
CA GLY A 160 3.85 36.43 41.25
C GLY A 160 5.03 37.40 41.26
N HIS A 161 5.89 37.36 42.29
CA HIS A 161 7.12 38.15 42.37
C HIS A 161 8.19 37.39 43.20
N TYR A 162 9.46 37.81 43.08
CA TYR A 162 10.57 37.26 43.86
C TYR A 162 10.87 38.13 45.09
N LYS A 163 11.64 37.59 46.05
CA LYS A 163 12.05 38.29 47.28
C LYS A 163 12.63 39.69 47.04
N LYS A 164 13.36 39.88 45.93
CA LYS A 164 13.99 41.15 45.55
C LYS A 164 13.00 42.22 45.10
N ASP A 165 11.78 41.83 44.74
CA ASP A 165 10.71 42.69 44.22
C ASP A 165 9.54 42.78 45.22
N CYS A 166 9.76 42.40 46.48
CA CYS A 166 8.76 42.35 47.54
C CYS A 166 8.67 43.66 48.34
#